data_AF-A0A2N3QXQ5-F1
#
_entry.id   AF-A0A2N3QXQ5-F1
#
_cell.length_a   1.000
_cell.length_b   1.000
_cell.length_c   1.000
_cell.angle_alpha   90.00
_cell.angle_beta   90.00
_cell.angle_gamma   90.00
#
_symmetry.space_group_name_H-M   'P 1'
#
loop_
_entity.id
_entity.type
_entity.pdbx_description
1 polymer ?
#
loop_
_entity_poly.entity_id
_entity_poly.type
_entity_poly.pdbx_seq_one_letter_code
_entity_poly.pdbx_strand_id
1 'polypeptide(L)'
;MYYLPEQFKKLDEAHALTDSLQDLAPKLYETLNAARADLLDRYPSDLFWDNQNNANMPRLINQRCARIWNDESWVLSDKCGYLHLREGSSGLRAILRRVDPVTGKLPKTNATKTSRAYYMQATCKGAGALKRVSQDDLFAPDGKVSPDLSDTKLILAWQETDKAISVTAYRPLDVMPYAYAGPAKKYDFSLDLLDKPVEVKDFTPIEDNDDNLLPNLVFDDASENENIEIRTEQ
;
A
#
# COMPACT_ATOMS: atom_id res chain seq x y z
N MET A 1 -5.18 13.67 9.15
CA MET A 1 -5.46 12.92 10.40
C MET A 1 -4.71 13.52 11.59
N TYR A 2 -5.39 13.77 12.70
CA TYR A 2 -4.77 14.36 13.89
C TYR A 2 -5.41 13.85 15.18
N TYR A 3 -4.58 13.44 16.14
CA TYR A 3 -5.00 12.84 17.40
C TYR A 3 -4.60 13.70 18.60
N LEU A 4 -5.34 13.56 19.70
CA LEU A 4 -4.85 14.06 20.98
C LEU A 4 -3.64 13.22 21.44
N PRO A 5 -2.68 13.80 22.19
CA PRO A 5 -1.49 13.08 22.63
C PRO A 5 -1.77 11.79 23.41
N GLU A 6 -2.85 11.76 24.21
CA GLU A 6 -3.26 10.56 24.96
C GLU A 6 -3.88 9.49 24.08
N GLN A 7 -4.59 9.88 23.00
CA GLN A 7 -5.09 8.94 22.00
C GLN A 7 -3.93 8.36 21.19
N PHE A 8 -2.98 9.20 20.80
CA PHE A 8 -1.80 8.82 20.03
C PHE A 8 -0.96 7.74 20.73
N LYS A 9 -0.79 7.81 22.06
CA LYS A 9 -0.05 6.79 22.82
C LYS A 9 -0.64 5.38 22.71
N LYS A 10 -1.96 5.30 22.48
CA LYS A 10 -2.70 4.03 22.36
C LYS A 10 -2.95 3.63 20.91
N LEU A 11 -2.60 4.49 19.95
CA LEU A 11 -2.81 4.27 18.54
C LEU A 11 -1.79 3.25 18.03
N ASP A 12 -2.29 2.17 17.44
CA ASP A 12 -1.47 1.27 16.63
C ASP A 12 -1.54 1.65 15.15
N GLU A 13 -0.67 1.04 14.35
CA GLU A 13 -0.58 1.37 12.94
C GLU A 13 -1.81 0.94 12.15
N ALA A 14 -2.47 -0.17 12.50
CA ALA A 14 -3.65 -0.63 11.77
C ALA A 14 -4.83 0.35 11.92
N HIS A 15 -5.04 0.88 13.12
CA HIS A 15 -6.05 1.92 13.36
C HIS A 15 -5.70 3.22 12.65
N ALA A 16 -4.43 3.64 12.69
CA ALA A 16 -3.98 4.82 11.95
C ALA A 16 -4.16 4.68 10.42
N LEU A 17 -3.92 3.50 9.85
CA LEU A 17 -4.17 3.24 8.44
C LEU A 17 -5.67 3.28 8.14
N THR A 18 -6.49 2.72 9.03
CA THR A 18 -7.94 2.64 8.85
C THR A 18 -8.59 4.02 8.81
N ASP A 19 -8.28 4.88 9.78
CA ASP A 19 -8.81 6.25 9.83
C ASP A 19 -8.42 7.04 8.55
N SER A 20 -7.21 6.82 8.02
CA SER A 20 -6.67 7.55 6.86
C SER A 20 -7.37 7.11 5.58
N LEU A 21 -7.61 5.81 5.47
CA LEU A 21 -8.28 5.19 4.34
C LEU A 21 -9.78 5.48 4.32
N GLN A 22 -10.42 5.66 5.48
CA GLN A 22 -11.82 6.08 5.55
C GLN A 22 -12.03 7.48 4.94
N ASP A 23 -11.11 8.41 5.20
CA ASP A 23 -11.14 9.75 4.58
C ASP A 23 -10.89 9.69 3.06
N LEU A 24 -10.02 8.78 2.60
CA LEU A 24 -9.72 8.59 1.18
C LEU A 24 -10.88 7.97 0.38
N ALA A 25 -11.59 7.02 0.99
CA ALA A 25 -12.48 6.11 0.27
C ALA A 25 -13.55 6.81 -0.60
N PRO A 26 -14.33 7.79 -0.09
CA PRO A 26 -15.37 8.44 -0.90
C PRO A 26 -14.80 9.10 -2.16
N LYS A 27 -13.68 9.81 -2.03
CA LYS A 27 -13.05 10.49 -3.17
C LYS A 27 -12.45 9.52 -4.17
N LEU A 28 -11.91 8.41 -3.68
CA LEU A 28 -11.40 7.33 -4.52
C LEU A 28 -12.53 6.69 -5.35
N TYR A 29 -13.67 6.41 -4.74
CA TYR A 29 -14.85 5.87 -5.41
C TYR A 29 -15.42 6.83 -6.46
N GLU A 30 -15.58 8.11 -6.13
CA GLU A 30 -16.00 9.14 -7.07
C GLU A 30 -15.07 9.17 -8.31
N THR A 31 -13.77 9.20 -8.07
CA THR A 31 -12.75 9.27 -9.14
C THR A 31 -12.71 8.01 -9.99
N LEU A 32 -12.79 6.82 -9.39
CA LEU A 32 -12.83 5.54 -10.10
C LEU A 32 -14.06 5.43 -11.00
N ASN A 33 -15.23 5.80 -10.48
CA ASN A 33 -16.47 5.79 -11.26
C ASN A 33 -16.44 6.79 -12.41
N ALA A 34 -15.95 8.02 -12.17
CA ALA A 34 -15.80 9.02 -13.21
C ALA A 34 -14.82 8.58 -14.31
N ALA A 35 -13.66 8.04 -13.93
CA ALA A 35 -12.66 7.53 -14.88
C ALA A 35 -13.20 6.35 -15.71
N ARG A 36 -13.95 5.45 -15.07
CA ARG A 36 -14.59 4.31 -15.73
C ARG A 36 -15.64 4.77 -16.74
N ALA A 37 -16.59 5.61 -16.33
CA ALA A 37 -17.68 6.07 -17.19
C ALA A 37 -17.14 6.78 -18.45
N ASP A 38 -16.17 7.65 -18.26
CA ASP A 38 -15.53 8.42 -19.31
C ASP A 38 -14.68 7.57 -20.28
N LEU A 39 -14.10 6.46 -19.82
CA LEU A 39 -13.45 5.51 -20.71
C LEU A 39 -14.44 4.59 -21.42
N LEU A 40 -15.55 4.19 -20.79
CA LEU A 40 -16.59 3.42 -21.46
C LEU A 40 -17.27 4.21 -22.59
N ASP A 41 -17.39 5.53 -22.43
CA ASP A 41 -17.92 6.42 -23.46
C ASP A 41 -16.95 6.59 -24.65
N ARG A 42 -15.64 6.70 -24.36
CA ARG A 42 -14.62 7.06 -25.36
C ARG A 42 -13.87 5.88 -25.96
N TYR A 43 -13.93 4.70 -25.34
CA TYR A 43 -13.14 3.53 -25.74
C TYR A 43 -14.02 2.53 -26.50
N PRO A 44 -13.81 2.37 -27.82
CA PRO A 44 -14.60 1.42 -28.60
C PRO A 44 -14.24 0.00 -28.19
N SER A 45 -15.22 -0.73 -27.65
CA SER A 45 -15.02 -2.10 -27.18
C SER A 45 -14.85 -3.10 -28.32
N ASP A 46 -15.24 -2.74 -29.55
CA ASP A 46 -15.19 -3.55 -30.76
C ASP A 46 -13.84 -3.50 -31.51
N LEU A 47 -12.97 -2.55 -31.18
CA LEU A 47 -11.65 -2.39 -31.83
C LEU A 47 -10.61 -3.42 -31.38
N PHE A 48 -10.79 -4.04 -30.22
CA PHE A 48 -9.83 -5.01 -29.67
C PHE A 48 -10.55 -6.27 -29.19
N TRP A 49 -9.81 -7.38 -29.12
CA TRP A 49 -10.35 -8.61 -28.55
C TRP A 49 -10.62 -8.44 -27.05
N ASP A 50 -11.61 -9.15 -26.53
CA ASP A 50 -12.03 -9.08 -25.12
C ASP A 50 -10.86 -9.24 -24.14
N ASN A 51 -9.92 -10.13 -24.43
CA ASN A 51 -8.73 -10.33 -23.61
C ASN A 51 -7.82 -9.10 -23.56
N GLN A 52 -7.69 -8.39 -24.69
CA GLN A 52 -6.92 -7.15 -24.77
C GLN A 52 -7.63 -6.01 -24.04
N ASN A 53 -8.95 -5.89 -24.20
CA ASN A 53 -9.77 -4.94 -23.46
C ASN A 53 -9.68 -5.18 -21.95
N ASN A 54 -9.80 -6.44 -21.53
CA ASN A 54 -9.67 -6.84 -20.14
C ASN A 54 -8.30 -6.49 -19.56
N ALA A 55 -7.22 -6.56 -20.34
CA ALA A 55 -5.90 -6.15 -19.87
C ALA A 55 -5.70 -4.62 -19.88
N ASN A 56 -6.22 -3.92 -20.90
CA ASN A 56 -5.98 -2.50 -21.15
C ASN A 56 -6.87 -1.59 -20.31
N MET A 57 -8.15 -1.91 -20.17
CA MET A 57 -9.13 -1.05 -19.48
C MET A 57 -8.71 -0.69 -18.05
N PRO A 58 -8.26 -1.64 -17.20
CA PRO A 58 -7.82 -1.30 -15.85
C PRO A 58 -6.61 -0.36 -15.82
N ARG A 59 -5.69 -0.53 -16.79
CA ARG A 59 -4.53 0.35 -16.95
C ARG A 59 -4.98 1.77 -17.34
N LEU A 60 -5.89 1.89 -18.29
CA LEU A 60 -6.41 3.17 -18.77
C LEU A 60 -7.21 3.88 -17.67
N ILE A 61 -8.05 3.16 -16.92
CA ILE A 61 -8.81 3.69 -15.79
C ILE A 61 -7.86 4.29 -14.76
N ASN A 62 -6.82 3.57 -14.38
CA ASN A 62 -5.80 4.07 -13.44
C ASN A 62 -5.13 5.36 -13.96
N GLN A 63 -4.74 5.39 -15.24
CA GLN A 63 -4.15 6.59 -15.85
C GLN A 63 -5.12 7.77 -15.88
N ARG A 64 -6.40 7.50 -16.11
CA ARG A 64 -7.43 8.52 -16.10
C ARG A 64 -7.71 9.03 -14.69
N CYS A 65 -7.77 8.15 -13.68
CA CYS A 65 -7.87 8.54 -12.27
C CYS A 65 -6.74 9.53 -11.91
N ALA A 66 -5.49 9.21 -12.26
CA ALA A 66 -4.36 10.09 -11.99
C ALA A 66 -4.52 11.50 -12.62
N ARG A 67 -5.14 11.58 -13.80
CA ARG A 67 -5.34 12.85 -14.52
C ARG A 67 -6.46 13.70 -13.93
N ILE A 68 -7.52 13.08 -13.41
CA ILE A 68 -8.69 13.78 -12.86
C ILE A 68 -8.64 13.89 -11.33
N TRP A 69 -7.65 13.29 -10.69
CA TRP A 69 -7.47 13.34 -9.25
C TRP A 69 -7.26 14.78 -8.80
N ASN A 70 -8.08 15.21 -7.84
CA ASN A 70 -8.00 16.51 -7.23
C ASN A 70 -8.48 16.40 -5.77
N ASP A 71 -7.52 16.29 -4.86
CA ASP A 71 -7.75 16.24 -3.42
C ASP A 71 -6.58 16.94 -2.71
N GLU A 72 -6.88 17.68 -1.64
CA GLU A 72 -5.89 18.42 -0.87
C GLU A 72 -5.19 17.55 0.17
N SER A 73 -5.89 16.58 0.74
CA SER A 73 -5.40 15.71 1.80
C SER A 73 -4.52 14.59 1.25
N TRP A 74 -4.89 14.06 0.09
CA TRP A 74 -4.19 13.00 -0.64
C TRP A 74 -3.73 13.53 -1.99
N VAL A 75 -2.46 13.86 -2.11
CA VAL A 75 -1.89 14.40 -3.34
C VAL A 75 -1.22 13.32 -4.18
N LEU A 76 -1.04 13.58 -5.48
CA LEU A 76 -0.24 12.69 -6.32
C LEU A 76 1.21 12.66 -5.83
N SER A 77 1.74 11.47 -5.58
CA SER A 77 3.10 11.29 -5.07
C SER A 77 4.18 11.48 -6.15
N ASP A 78 3.81 11.29 -7.41
CA ASP A 78 4.69 11.45 -8.57
C ASP A 78 3.90 11.84 -9.83
N LYS A 79 4.62 12.04 -10.94
CA LYS A 79 4.04 12.36 -12.26
C LYS A 79 4.15 11.19 -13.24
N CYS A 80 4.14 9.94 -12.77
CA CYS A 80 4.33 8.78 -13.64
C CYS A 80 3.12 8.46 -14.53
N GLY A 81 2.00 9.19 -14.35
CA GLY A 81 0.77 9.01 -15.10
C GLY A 81 -0.14 7.91 -14.55
N TYR A 82 0.17 7.35 -13.38
CA TYR A 82 -0.69 6.40 -12.65
C TYR A 82 -1.06 7.01 -11.28
N LEU A 83 -2.14 6.50 -10.68
CA LEU A 83 -2.65 6.98 -9.41
C LEU A 83 -1.79 6.44 -8.28
N HIS A 84 -0.74 7.20 -7.97
CA HIS A 84 0.08 7.05 -6.78
C HIS A 84 -0.19 8.23 -5.86
N LEU A 85 -0.59 7.95 -4.64
CA LEU A 85 -1.07 8.93 -3.67
C LEU A 85 -0.13 9.02 -2.48
N ARG A 86 -0.04 10.22 -1.91
CA ARG A 86 0.60 10.50 -0.64
C ARG A 86 -0.33 11.33 0.23
N GLU A 87 -0.61 10.86 1.43
CA GLU A 87 -1.34 11.63 2.43
C GLU A 87 -0.44 12.77 2.95
N GLY A 88 -0.95 14.00 2.96
CA GLY A 88 -0.22 15.17 3.42
C GLY A 88 0.13 15.12 4.91
N SER A 89 -0.79 14.62 5.75
CA SER A 89 -0.66 14.71 7.21
C SER A 89 0.25 13.67 7.85
N SER A 90 0.31 12.46 7.29
CA SER A 90 1.07 11.33 7.84
C SER A 90 2.23 10.88 6.95
N GLY A 91 2.24 11.32 5.69
CA GLY A 91 3.17 10.85 4.67
C GLY A 91 2.83 9.48 4.06
N LEU A 92 1.73 8.85 4.49
CA LEU A 92 1.28 7.53 4.03
C LEU A 92 1.22 7.48 2.50
N ARG A 93 1.74 6.42 1.90
CA ARG A 93 1.74 6.25 0.44
C ARG A 93 0.83 5.12 0.02
N ALA A 94 0.09 5.32 -1.06
CA ALA A 94 -0.80 4.31 -1.61
C ALA A 94 -0.68 4.27 -3.14
N ILE A 95 -0.79 3.08 -3.74
CA ILE A 95 -0.88 2.94 -5.20
C ILE A 95 -2.13 2.19 -5.59
N LEU A 96 -2.80 2.66 -6.63
CA LEU A 96 -3.95 1.97 -7.20
C LEU A 96 -3.48 0.87 -8.13
N ARG A 97 -3.98 -0.36 -7.96
CA ARG A 97 -3.71 -1.49 -8.85
C ARG A 97 -4.94 -2.34 -9.03
N ARG A 98 -5.11 -2.95 -10.21
CA ARG A 98 -6.12 -4.00 -10.36
C ARG A 98 -5.73 -5.19 -9.47
N VAL A 99 -6.70 -5.86 -8.85
CA VAL A 99 -6.51 -7.17 -8.22
C VAL A 99 -5.84 -8.19 -9.15
N ASP A 100 -5.34 -9.29 -8.57
CA ASP A 100 -5.02 -10.48 -9.36
C ASP A 100 -6.32 -11.03 -9.99
N PRO A 101 -6.40 -11.15 -11.33
CA PRO A 101 -7.63 -11.57 -12.01
C PRO A 101 -8.04 -13.02 -11.74
N VAL A 102 -7.13 -13.87 -11.24
CA VAL A 102 -7.43 -15.27 -10.91
C VAL A 102 -7.97 -15.40 -9.49
N THR A 103 -7.39 -14.66 -8.54
CA THR A 103 -7.74 -14.81 -7.12
C THR A 103 -8.66 -13.71 -6.59
N GLY A 104 -8.78 -12.59 -7.29
CA GLY A 104 -9.51 -11.40 -6.83
C GLY A 104 -8.85 -10.67 -5.66
N LYS A 105 -7.60 -11.03 -5.31
CA LYS A 105 -6.90 -10.51 -4.13
C LYS A 105 -5.72 -9.61 -4.52
N LEU A 106 -4.81 -9.40 -3.57
CA LEU A 106 -3.56 -8.67 -3.74
C LEU A 106 -2.89 -9.00 -5.10
N PRO A 107 -2.59 -8.00 -5.94
CA PRO A 107 -1.99 -8.25 -7.24
C PRO A 107 -0.56 -8.75 -7.16
N LYS A 108 -0.10 -9.41 -8.23
CA LYS A 108 1.32 -9.75 -8.40
C LYS A 108 2.23 -8.53 -8.42
N THR A 109 3.42 -8.65 -7.87
CA THR A 109 4.44 -7.59 -7.89
C THR A 109 4.97 -7.35 -9.31
N ASN A 110 5.18 -6.08 -9.71
CA ASN A 110 5.85 -5.78 -10.98
C ASN A 110 7.38 -5.96 -10.85
N ALA A 111 8.07 -6.14 -11.98
CA ALA A 111 9.52 -6.38 -11.98
C ALA A 111 10.37 -5.16 -11.57
N THR A 112 9.79 -3.99 -11.31
CA THR A 112 10.55 -2.78 -10.99
C THR A 112 10.92 -2.71 -9.51
N LYS A 113 12.09 -2.13 -9.19
CA LYS A 113 12.54 -1.92 -7.80
C LYS A 113 11.52 -1.14 -6.98
N THR A 114 10.97 -0.07 -7.55
CA THR A 114 9.94 0.76 -6.89
C THR A 114 8.69 -0.05 -6.55
N SER A 115 8.21 -0.90 -7.47
CA SER A 115 7.06 -1.76 -7.19
C SER A 115 7.36 -2.80 -6.13
N ARG A 116 8.54 -3.42 -6.14
CA ARG A 116 8.95 -4.39 -5.12
C ARG A 116 9.00 -3.79 -3.72
N ALA A 117 9.35 -2.51 -3.61
CA ALA A 117 9.40 -1.81 -2.33
C ALA A 117 8.02 -1.67 -1.65
N TYR A 118 6.90 -1.84 -2.36
CA TYR A 118 5.56 -1.94 -1.77
C TYR A 118 5.30 -3.31 -1.15
N TYR A 119 6.03 -4.34 -1.56
CA TYR A 119 5.85 -5.73 -1.11
C TYR A 119 6.91 -6.19 -0.12
N MET A 120 7.84 -5.34 0.29
CA MET A 120 8.90 -5.72 1.22
C MET A 120 8.82 -4.80 2.43
N GLN A 121 7.78 -4.99 3.23
CA GLN A 121 7.48 -4.15 4.39
C GLN A 121 7.62 -4.94 5.68
N ALA A 122 8.01 -4.25 6.75
CA ALA A 122 7.90 -4.77 8.09
C ALA A 122 6.42 -4.88 8.50
N THR A 123 6.16 -5.68 9.54
CA THR A 123 4.84 -5.81 10.13
C THR A 123 4.34 -4.49 10.73
N CYS A 124 3.02 -4.36 10.87
CA CYS A 124 2.36 -3.22 11.49
C CYS A 124 2.88 -3.00 12.91
N LYS A 125 3.20 -1.74 13.22
CA LYS A 125 3.66 -1.31 14.53
C LYS A 125 2.50 -1.37 15.53
N GLY A 126 2.77 -1.91 16.71
CA GLY A 126 1.82 -1.92 17.83
C GLY A 126 1.65 -0.54 18.47
N ALA A 127 0.73 -0.47 19.43
CA ALA A 127 0.45 0.74 20.19
C ALA A 127 1.72 1.30 20.86
N GLY A 128 1.92 2.61 20.75
CA GLY A 128 3.08 3.31 21.34
C GLY A 128 4.38 3.20 20.55
N ALA A 129 4.45 2.38 19.49
CA ALA A 129 5.62 2.28 18.61
C ALA A 129 5.60 3.26 17.43
N LEU A 130 4.48 3.96 17.21
CA LEU A 130 4.36 4.99 16.17
C LEU A 130 5.18 6.24 16.53
N LYS A 131 5.97 6.69 15.56
CA LYS A 131 6.65 7.98 15.63
C LYS A 131 5.67 9.09 15.27
N ARG A 132 5.90 10.27 15.83
CA ARG A 132 5.16 11.49 15.46
C ARG A 132 5.88 12.14 14.28
N VAL A 133 5.12 12.75 13.38
CA VAL A 133 5.70 13.65 12.36
C VAL A 133 6.43 14.80 13.07
N SER A 134 7.64 15.15 12.61
CA SER A 134 8.43 16.21 13.24
C SER A 134 7.68 17.54 13.19
N GLN A 135 7.67 18.25 14.32
CA GLN A 135 6.76 19.33 14.69
C GLN A 135 6.89 20.66 13.91
N ASP A 136 7.49 20.64 12.72
CA ASP A 136 7.53 21.78 11.79
C ASP A 136 6.29 21.85 10.87
N ASP A 137 5.26 21.05 11.17
CA ASP A 137 3.99 21.12 10.48
C ASP A 137 3.18 22.33 10.97
N LEU A 138 3.44 23.48 10.35
CA LEU A 138 2.75 24.76 10.58
C LEU A 138 1.22 24.67 10.42
N PHE A 139 0.70 23.58 9.85
CA PHE A 139 -0.73 23.35 9.60
C PHE A 139 -1.36 22.34 10.56
N ALA A 140 -0.58 21.80 11.52
CA ALA A 140 -1.12 20.92 12.54
C ALA A 140 -2.05 21.69 13.49
N PRO A 141 -3.27 21.19 13.77
CA PRO A 141 -4.15 21.79 14.76
C PRO A 141 -3.51 21.83 16.15
N ASP A 142 -3.71 22.93 16.88
CA ASP A 142 -3.14 23.14 18.21
C ASP A 142 -3.34 21.94 19.15
N GLY A 143 -2.24 21.50 19.75
CA GLY A 143 -2.23 20.41 20.74
C GLY A 143 -2.52 19.01 20.17
N LYS A 144 -2.63 18.84 18.84
CA LYS A 144 -2.78 17.53 18.21
C LYS A 144 -1.48 17.05 17.57
N VAL A 145 -1.39 15.74 17.36
CA VAL A 145 -0.23 15.05 16.77
C VAL A 145 -0.68 14.11 15.65
N SER A 146 0.17 13.94 14.64
CA SER A 146 -0.03 13.02 13.52
C SER A 146 1.01 11.89 13.56
N PRO A 147 0.63 10.63 13.26
CA PRO A 147 1.58 9.53 13.12
C PRO A 147 2.40 9.68 11.83
N ASP A 148 3.69 9.41 11.93
CA ASP A 148 4.55 9.25 10.76
C ASP A 148 4.35 7.85 10.16
N LEU A 149 3.65 7.83 9.02
CA LEU A 149 3.37 6.65 8.21
C LEU A 149 4.13 6.68 6.88
N SER A 150 5.16 7.54 6.75
CA SER A 150 5.90 7.73 5.49
C SER A 150 6.66 6.50 4.99
N ASP A 151 7.01 5.59 5.91
CA ASP A 151 7.61 4.30 5.60
C ASP A 151 6.58 3.26 5.12
N THR A 152 5.30 3.52 5.36
CA THR A 152 4.20 2.58 5.10
C THR A 152 3.62 2.79 3.71
N LYS A 153 3.43 1.68 3.01
CA LYS A 153 3.05 1.64 1.60
C LYS A 153 1.87 0.72 1.41
N LEU A 154 0.79 1.25 0.87
CA LEU A 154 -0.43 0.50 0.63
C LEU A 154 -0.63 0.21 -0.85
N ILE A 155 -1.26 -0.92 -1.14
CA ILE A 155 -1.80 -1.24 -2.45
C ILE A 155 -3.32 -1.19 -2.33
N LEU A 156 -3.92 -0.23 -3.03
CA LEU A 156 -5.36 -0.12 -3.21
C LEU A 156 -5.72 -1.04 -4.38
N ALA A 157 -6.06 -2.29 -4.07
CA ALA A 157 -6.40 -3.29 -5.05
C ALA A 157 -7.88 -3.14 -5.42
N TRP A 158 -8.15 -2.81 -6.67
CA TRP A 158 -9.52 -2.59 -7.15
C TRP A 158 -9.92 -3.60 -8.21
N GLN A 159 -11.23 -3.86 -8.27
CA GLN A 159 -11.83 -4.65 -9.33
C GLN A 159 -13.23 -4.14 -9.64
N GLU A 160 -13.65 -4.41 -10.86
CA GLU A 160 -15.03 -4.24 -11.29
C GLU A 160 -15.75 -5.57 -11.15
N THR A 161 -16.88 -5.55 -10.45
CA THR A 161 -17.83 -6.66 -10.38
C THR A 161 -19.11 -6.27 -11.10
N ASP A 162 -19.98 -7.24 -11.39
CA ASP A 162 -21.25 -7.01 -12.11
C ASP A 162 -22.17 -5.95 -11.48
N LYS A 163 -21.94 -5.60 -10.21
CA LYS A 163 -22.80 -4.69 -9.44
C LYS A 163 -22.12 -3.37 -9.03
N ALA A 164 -20.79 -3.35 -8.90
CA ALA A 164 -20.05 -2.21 -8.39
C ALA A 164 -18.53 -2.36 -8.53
N ILE A 165 -17.83 -1.24 -8.37
CA ILE A 165 -16.39 -1.21 -8.08
C ILE A 165 -16.19 -1.67 -6.63
N SER A 166 -15.20 -2.52 -6.40
CA SER A 166 -14.72 -2.85 -5.05
C SER A 166 -13.25 -2.49 -4.93
N VAL A 167 -12.86 -2.00 -3.76
CA VAL A 167 -11.48 -1.63 -3.46
C VAL A 167 -11.09 -2.19 -2.10
N THR A 168 -9.99 -2.93 -2.05
CA THR A 168 -9.40 -3.41 -0.79
C THR A 168 -7.99 -2.85 -0.68
N ALA A 169 -7.70 -2.17 0.43
CA ALA A 169 -6.36 -1.73 0.76
C ALA A 169 -5.58 -2.88 1.40
N TYR A 170 -4.35 -3.10 0.95
CA TYR A 170 -3.44 -4.10 1.50
C TYR A 170 -2.11 -3.47 1.90
N ARG A 171 -1.51 -3.96 2.97
CA ARG A 171 -0.08 -3.77 3.29
C ARG A 171 0.67 -5.08 3.03
N PRO A 172 1.37 -5.22 1.90
CA PRO A 172 2.06 -6.46 1.61
C PRO A 172 3.40 -6.57 2.36
N LEU A 173 3.65 -7.77 2.89
CA LEU A 173 4.87 -8.14 3.60
C LEU A 173 5.93 -8.73 2.68
N ASP A 174 5.48 -9.49 1.67
CA ASP A 174 6.36 -10.17 0.73
C ASP A 174 5.76 -10.18 -0.69
N VAL A 175 6.61 -10.45 -1.68
CA VAL A 175 6.27 -10.54 -3.10
C VAL A 175 5.18 -11.58 -3.33
N MET A 176 4.18 -11.19 -4.14
CA MET A 176 3.08 -12.06 -4.50
C MET A 176 3.31 -12.66 -5.90
N PRO A 177 3.40 -13.99 -6.05
CA PRO A 177 3.35 -14.61 -7.36
C PRO A 177 1.94 -14.50 -7.95
N TYR A 178 1.85 -14.58 -9.27
CA TYR A 178 0.57 -14.60 -9.97
C TYR A 178 -0.27 -15.81 -9.55
N ALA A 179 -1.58 -15.60 -9.38
CA ALA A 179 -2.54 -16.62 -8.97
C ALA A 179 -2.21 -17.28 -7.60
N TYR A 180 -1.56 -16.55 -6.69
CA TYR A 180 -1.20 -17.11 -5.39
C TYR A 180 -2.43 -17.45 -4.53
N ALA A 181 -2.57 -18.74 -4.21
CA ALA A 181 -3.60 -19.28 -3.32
C ALA A 181 -3.00 -20.06 -2.13
N GLY A 182 -1.71 -19.88 -1.86
CA GLY A 182 -1.02 -20.59 -0.78
C GLY A 182 -1.44 -20.11 0.62
N PRO A 183 -1.14 -20.90 1.66
CA PRO A 183 -1.55 -20.61 3.03
C PRO A 183 -0.73 -19.51 3.70
N ALA A 184 0.47 -19.21 3.21
CA ALA A 184 1.32 -18.19 3.84
C ALA A 184 0.68 -16.80 3.69
N LYS A 185 0.55 -16.10 4.83
CA LYS A 185 0.01 -14.75 4.90
C LYS A 185 1.06 -13.77 4.35
N LYS A 186 0.72 -13.09 3.25
CA LYS A 186 1.66 -12.23 2.48
C LYS A 186 1.36 -10.73 2.62
N TYR A 187 0.42 -10.41 3.50
CA TYR A 187 0.05 -9.06 3.94
C TYR A 187 -0.43 -9.19 5.38
N ASP A 188 -0.11 -8.23 6.24
CA ASP A 188 -0.56 -8.20 7.64
C ASP A 188 -1.85 -7.40 7.84
N PHE A 189 -2.06 -6.36 7.03
CA PHE A 189 -3.23 -5.50 7.02
C PHE A 189 -4.03 -5.64 5.71
N SER A 190 -5.34 -5.73 5.86
CA SER A 190 -6.30 -5.60 4.76
C SER A 190 -7.57 -4.90 5.23
N LEU A 191 -8.04 -3.92 4.46
CA LEU A 191 -9.27 -3.19 4.73
C LEU A 191 -10.07 -3.03 3.45
N ASP A 192 -11.32 -3.50 3.45
CA ASP A 192 -12.27 -3.21 2.38
C ASP A 192 -12.72 -1.76 2.51
N LEU A 193 -12.44 -0.97 1.48
CA LEU A 193 -12.88 0.41 1.42
C LEU A 193 -14.32 0.41 0.94
N LEU A 194 -15.20 1.04 1.70
CA LEU A 194 -16.60 1.17 1.36
C LEU A 194 -16.88 2.59 0.89
N ASP A 195 -17.78 2.73 -0.08
CA ASP A 195 -18.27 4.02 -0.57
C ASP A 195 -19.01 4.83 0.53
N LYS A 196 -19.40 4.16 1.63
CA LYS A 196 -19.97 4.76 2.84
C LYS A 196 -19.21 4.28 4.07
N PRO A 197 -18.89 5.16 5.03
CA PRO A 197 -18.18 4.76 6.25
C PRO A 197 -19.01 3.78 7.07
N VAL A 198 -18.38 2.71 7.57
CA VAL A 198 -18.96 1.75 8.51
C VAL A 198 -18.00 1.60 9.69
N GLU A 199 -18.54 1.53 10.91
CA GLU A 199 -17.77 1.29 12.13
C GLU A 199 -16.94 0.01 12.02
N VAL A 200 -15.65 0.12 12.31
CA VAL A 200 -14.66 -0.96 12.20
C VAL A 200 -14.74 -1.83 13.45
N LYS A 201 -14.72 -3.16 13.26
CA LYS A 201 -14.61 -4.13 14.37
C LYS A 201 -13.15 -4.25 14.82
N ASP A 202 -12.96 -4.40 16.13
CA ASP A 202 -11.66 -4.48 16.82
C ASP A 202 -10.63 -5.36 16.07
N PHE A 203 -9.48 -4.77 15.78
CA PHE A 203 -8.31 -5.46 15.22
C PHE A 203 -7.59 -6.24 16.32
N THR A 204 -7.23 -7.49 16.05
CA THR A 204 -6.34 -8.28 16.92
C THR A 204 -5.01 -8.49 16.19
N PRO A 205 -3.88 -7.99 16.71
CA PRO A 205 -2.56 -8.26 16.15
C PRO A 205 -2.29 -9.76 16.08
N ILE A 206 -1.50 -10.20 15.09
CA ILE A 206 -0.97 -11.56 15.09
C ILE A 206 0.16 -11.60 16.12
N GLU A 207 0.08 -12.54 17.06
CA GLU A 207 1.19 -12.83 17.96
C GLU A 207 2.35 -13.46 17.16
N ASP A 208 3.52 -12.81 17.21
CA ASP A 208 4.79 -13.38 16.74
C ASP A 208 5.13 -14.59 17.61
N ASN A 209 4.76 -15.78 17.16
CA ASN A 209 5.20 -17.04 17.75
C ASN A 209 6.39 -17.67 16.98
N ASP A 210 7.00 -16.91 16.06
CA ASP A 210 8.24 -17.33 15.44
C ASP A 210 9.41 -16.87 16.31
N ASP A 211 10.08 -17.85 16.93
CA ASP A 211 11.41 -17.69 17.49
C ASP A 211 12.25 -16.85 16.54
N ASN A 212 12.69 -15.71 17.04
CA ASN A 212 13.51 -14.76 16.31
C ASN A 212 14.85 -15.46 15.98
N LEU A 213 14.94 -16.10 14.81
CA LEU A 213 16.13 -16.86 14.35
C LEU A 213 17.25 -15.96 13.80
N LEU A 214 17.05 -14.63 13.81
CA LEU A 214 18.03 -13.64 13.38
C LEU A 214 19.37 -13.60 14.17
N PRO A 215 19.48 -14.04 15.45
CA PRO A 215 20.77 -14.04 16.15
C PRO A 215 21.77 -15.09 15.65
N ASN A 216 21.31 -16.13 14.94
CA ASN A 216 22.18 -17.22 14.49
C ASN A 216 22.86 -16.98 13.13
N LEU A 217 22.66 -15.82 12.52
CA LEU A 217 23.26 -15.45 11.23
C LEU A 217 24.33 -14.35 11.34
N VAL A 218 24.77 -13.99 12.55
CA VAL A 218 25.77 -12.93 12.78
C VAL A 218 27.17 -13.47 13.12
N PHE A 219 27.41 -14.77 12.95
CA PHE A 219 28.76 -15.34 13.11
C PHE A 219 29.11 -16.26 11.95
N ASP A 220 29.54 -15.68 10.83
CA ASP A 220 30.53 -16.34 9.94
C ASP A 220 31.28 -15.37 8.99
N ASP A 221 31.30 -14.05 9.27
CA ASP A 221 32.06 -13.06 8.46
C ASP A 221 33.38 -12.63 9.11
N ALA A 222 34.08 -13.53 9.81
CA ALA A 222 35.38 -13.23 10.43
C ALA A 222 36.43 -14.35 10.33
N SER A 223 36.42 -15.18 9.29
CA SER A 223 37.49 -16.17 9.09
C SER A 223 38.04 -16.36 7.66
N GLU A 224 37.83 -15.40 6.75
CA GLU A 224 38.53 -15.39 5.45
C GLU A 224 39.20 -14.03 5.18
N ASN A 225 40.23 -13.73 5.97
CA ASN A 225 41.25 -12.73 5.61
C ASN A 225 42.61 -13.14 6.20
N GLU A 226 42.97 -14.42 6.05
CA GLU A 226 44.38 -14.80 6.13
C GLU A 226 45.04 -14.60 4.77
N ASN A 227 46.01 -13.68 4.75
CA ASN A 227 46.85 -13.34 3.62
C ASN A 227 47.50 -14.59 3.01
N ILE A 228 47.13 -14.94 1.78
CA ILE A 228 47.93 -15.86 0.97
C ILE A 228 49.00 -15.02 0.25
N GLU A 229 50.19 -14.93 0.86
CA GLU A 229 51.42 -14.54 0.19
C GLU A 229 51.71 -15.53 -0.94
N ILE A 230 51.67 -15.08 -2.19
CA ILE A 230 52.13 -15.85 -3.34
C ILE A 230 53.66 -15.82 -3.34
N ARG A 231 54.29 -16.89 -2.83
CA ARG A 231 55.71 -17.17 -3.08
C ARG A 231 55.88 -17.68 -4.50
N THR A 232 56.64 -16.93 -5.30
CA THR A 232 57.22 -17.39 -6.56
C THR A 232 58.55 -18.08 -6.23
N GLU A 233 58.62 -19.39 -6.40
CA GLU A 233 59.90 -20.11 -6.46
C GLU A 233 60.45 -20.07 -7.90
N GLN A 234 61.78 -19.99 -7.96
CA GLN A 234 62.64 -19.67 -9.11
C GLN A 234 62.70 -20.76 -10.18
#